data_AF-A0A520JE35-F1
#
_entry.id   AF-A0A520JE35-F1
#
_cell.length_a   1.000
_cell.length_b   1.000
_cell.length_c   1.000
_cell.angle_alpha   90.00
_cell.angle_beta   90.00
_cell.angle_gamma   90.00
#
_symmetry.space_group_name_H-M   'P 1'
#
loop_
_entity.id
_entity.type
_entity.pdbx_description
1 polymer ?
#
loop_
_entity_poly.entity_id
_entity_poly.type
_entity_poly.pdbx_seq_one_letter_code
_entity_poly.pdbx_strand_id
1 'polypeptide(L)'
;MNGGSSIMEHRAEAETAASIDAYRLTQDMEHDALPPSEMRFDLPDQDAYELDDIGVPAWHRPLLIVSGIVVVAWLATMMWMARGTLGTLDAVALTQFLAALCVVPALIGILWMLGMRTSRAEAQRFGASARAMRAEAASLERTVAVLSNAIEMNRVQLGEQVAQLMAMGDGATEQLRTISRGMAAEIDQADAHARDLADAATAAQTNLSVLIASLPRAQADTDAVADRLERTGLAASEHAAALDAQIVALADRGREADAMASGAAQRLAAHMVRMEATSETAGARLEEVTDGMSHAVDQLLARTADAVDEARKSIAAQSDAMLAMVGANQAALDSAARDSAEALARRIATVEEAIERVAIRLDLQRSSGERIVDDLNAGLGAIETRVETM
;
A
#
# COMPACT_ATOMS: atom_id res chain seq x y z
N MET A 1 -24.00 7.17 -16.08
CA MET A 1 -24.55 5.92 -16.64
C MET A 1 -26.00 5.81 -16.19
N ASN A 2 -26.92 5.90 -17.14
CA ASN A 2 -28.37 5.91 -16.95
C ASN A 2 -28.89 4.49 -17.27
N GLY A 3 -29.63 3.88 -16.36
CA GLY A 3 -30.10 2.50 -16.50
C GLY A 3 -30.96 2.07 -15.32
N GLY A 4 -32.13 2.69 -15.16
CA GLY A 4 -33.04 2.39 -14.04
C GLY A 4 -34.53 2.62 -14.34
N SER A 5 -34.96 2.65 -15.61
CA SER A 5 -36.32 3.08 -15.97
C SER A 5 -37.14 2.09 -16.82
N SER A 6 -36.76 0.81 -16.93
CA SER A 6 -37.46 -0.12 -17.83
C SER A 6 -38.34 -1.17 -17.14
N ILE A 7 -38.30 -1.31 -15.80
CA ILE A 7 -39.00 -2.43 -15.11
C ILE A 7 -40.38 -2.01 -14.56
N MET A 8 -40.61 -0.71 -14.30
CA MET A 8 -41.92 -0.22 -13.83
C MET A 8 -42.92 0.01 -14.98
N GLU A 9 -42.44 0.38 -16.17
CA GLU A 9 -43.30 0.66 -17.33
C GLU A 9 -43.94 -0.63 -17.88
N HIS A 10 -43.19 -1.74 -17.90
CA HIS A 10 -43.71 -3.04 -18.33
C HIS A 10 -44.76 -3.64 -17.37
N ARG A 11 -44.73 -3.28 -16.08
CA ARG A 11 -45.72 -3.73 -15.09
C ARG A 11 -46.99 -2.90 -15.13
N ALA A 12 -46.87 -1.58 -15.34
CA ALA A 12 -48.01 -0.69 -15.52
C ALA A 12 -48.78 -1.00 -16.82
N GLU A 13 -48.09 -1.34 -17.91
CA GLU A 13 -48.73 -1.79 -19.15
C GLU A 13 -49.41 -3.17 -19.00
N ALA A 14 -48.83 -4.09 -18.21
CA ALA A 14 -49.44 -5.39 -17.94
C ALA A 14 -50.68 -5.30 -17.03
N GLU A 15 -50.69 -4.40 -16.04
CA GLU A 15 -51.86 -4.13 -15.19
C GLU A 15 -52.98 -3.39 -15.94
N THR A 16 -52.60 -2.51 -16.88
CA THR A 16 -53.56 -1.81 -17.74
C THR A 16 -54.15 -2.74 -18.79
N ALA A 17 -53.36 -3.65 -19.38
CA ALA A 17 -53.86 -4.68 -20.28
C ALA A 17 -54.77 -5.70 -19.58
N ALA A 18 -54.44 -6.10 -18.35
CA ALA A 18 -55.26 -7.01 -17.55
C ALA A 18 -56.58 -6.36 -17.07
N SER A 19 -56.59 -5.05 -16.79
CA SER A 19 -57.82 -4.34 -16.43
C SER A 19 -58.71 -4.04 -17.64
N ILE A 20 -58.16 -3.83 -18.83
CA ILE A 20 -58.92 -3.68 -20.09
C ILE A 20 -59.55 -5.03 -20.51
N ASP A 21 -58.85 -6.16 -20.34
CA ASP A 21 -59.43 -7.49 -20.58
C ASP A 21 -60.49 -7.86 -19.53
N ALA A 22 -60.29 -7.48 -18.27
CA ALA A 22 -61.31 -7.65 -17.22
C ALA A 22 -62.57 -6.81 -17.48
N TYR A 23 -62.41 -5.58 -18.00
CA TYR A 23 -63.54 -4.72 -18.35
C TYR A 23 -64.29 -5.22 -19.61
N ARG A 24 -63.58 -5.78 -20.61
CA ARG A 24 -64.19 -6.40 -21.78
C ARG A 24 -64.93 -7.70 -21.45
N LEU A 25 -64.41 -8.51 -20.53
CA LEU A 25 -65.09 -9.71 -20.04
C LEU A 25 -66.35 -9.38 -19.22
N THR A 26 -66.38 -8.27 -18.48
CA THR A 26 -67.61 -7.81 -17.83
C THR A 26 -68.61 -7.20 -18.81
N GLN A 27 -68.15 -6.52 -19.86
CA GLN A 27 -69.03 -5.87 -20.85
C GLN A 27 -69.67 -6.86 -21.83
N ASP A 28 -69.00 -7.95 -22.19
CA ASP A 28 -69.60 -9.05 -22.98
C ASP A 28 -70.54 -9.93 -22.16
N MET A 29 -70.45 -9.91 -20.83
CA MET A 29 -71.40 -10.60 -19.94
C MET A 29 -72.66 -9.76 -19.62
N GLU A 30 -72.66 -8.46 -19.90
CA GLU A 30 -73.80 -7.57 -19.64
C GLU A 30 -74.81 -7.54 -20.81
N HIS A 31 -74.47 -8.11 -21.98
CA HIS A 31 -75.35 -8.10 -23.16
C HIS A 31 -76.19 -9.37 -23.38
N ASP A 32 -76.12 -10.35 -22.47
CA ASP A 32 -77.04 -11.50 -22.45
C ASP A 32 -77.98 -11.46 -21.24
N ALA A 33 -78.31 -10.24 -20.79
CA ALA A 33 -79.49 -10.01 -19.98
C ALA A 33 -80.72 -10.25 -20.87
N LEU A 34 -81.17 -11.51 -20.89
CA LEU A 34 -82.52 -11.86 -21.32
C LEU A 34 -83.48 -10.83 -20.70
N PRO A 35 -84.35 -10.18 -21.49
CA PRO A 35 -85.30 -9.22 -20.94
C PRO A 35 -86.09 -9.92 -19.84
N PRO A 36 -86.53 -9.19 -18.79
CA PRO A 36 -87.35 -9.79 -17.74
C PRO A 36 -88.52 -10.44 -18.44
N SER A 37 -88.53 -11.77 -18.47
CA SER A 37 -89.65 -12.52 -19.01
C SER A 37 -90.80 -12.15 -18.09
N GLU A 38 -91.62 -11.19 -18.53
CA GLU A 38 -92.95 -10.99 -18.03
C GLU A 38 -93.54 -12.39 -17.99
N MET A 39 -93.70 -12.95 -16.78
CA MET A 39 -94.55 -14.11 -16.58
C MET A 39 -95.96 -13.63 -16.92
N ARG A 40 -96.24 -13.57 -18.22
CA ARG A 40 -97.56 -13.45 -18.77
C ARG A 40 -98.25 -14.73 -18.31
N PHE A 41 -99.10 -14.55 -17.31
CA PHE A 41 -99.99 -15.58 -16.82
C PHE A 41 -100.92 -15.89 -17.99
N ASP A 42 -100.54 -16.86 -18.82
CA ASP A 42 -101.38 -17.39 -19.88
C ASP A 42 -102.41 -18.28 -19.20
N LEU A 43 -103.46 -17.63 -18.70
CA LEU A 43 -104.67 -18.32 -18.27
C LEU A 43 -105.17 -19.09 -19.51
N PRO A 44 -105.26 -20.42 -19.47
CA PRO A 44 -105.87 -21.16 -20.57
C PRO A 44 -107.27 -20.58 -20.78
N ASP A 45 -107.61 -20.33 -22.05
CA ASP A 45 -108.92 -19.87 -22.49
C ASP A 45 -110.02 -20.56 -21.67
N GLN A 46 -110.81 -19.74 -20.99
CA GLN A 46 -111.95 -20.20 -20.21
C GLN A 46 -113.03 -20.61 -21.22
N ASP A 47 -112.90 -21.83 -21.74
CA ASP A 47 -113.89 -22.44 -22.62
C ASP A 47 -115.26 -22.32 -21.95
N ALA A 48 -116.11 -21.52 -22.58
CA ALA A 48 -117.49 -21.31 -22.19
C ALA A 48 -118.18 -22.67 -22.12
N TYR A 49 -118.56 -23.08 -20.91
CA TYR A 49 -119.35 -24.28 -20.70
C TYR A 49 -120.72 -24.08 -21.36
N GLU A 50 -120.88 -24.52 -22.61
CA GLU A 50 -122.20 -24.70 -23.23
C GLU A 50 -123.00 -25.65 -22.33
N LEU A 51 -124.01 -25.08 -21.67
CA LEU A 51 -125.05 -25.84 -20.98
C LEU A 51 -125.88 -26.53 -22.06
N ASP A 52 -125.46 -27.74 -22.42
CA ASP A 52 -126.19 -28.62 -23.31
C ASP A 52 -127.63 -28.80 -22.79
N ASP A 53 -128.59 -28.35 -23.60
CA ASP A 53 -130.02 -28.37 -23.32
C ASP A 53 -130.46 -29.83 -23.13
N ILE A 54 -130.89 -30.17 -21.90
CA ILE A 54 -131.21 -31.55 -21.52
C ILE A 54 -132.54 -31.94 -22.16
N GLY A 55 -132.50 -32.32 -23.43
CA GLY A 55 -133.61 -32.88 -24.16
C GLY A 55 -134.14 -34.13 -23.45
N VAL A 56 -135.39 -34.08 -22.97
CA VAL A 56 -136.08 -35.25 -22.41
C VAL A 56 -136.15 -36.37 -23.47
N PRO A 57 -135.50 -37.53 -23.26
CA PRO A 57 -135.29 -38.50 -24.33
C PRO A 57 -136.62 -39.16 -24.75
N ALA A 58 -137.01 -39.00 -26.02
CA ALA A 58 -138.31 -39.43 -26.61
C ALA A 58 -138.69 -40.92 -26.45
N TRP A 59 -137.79 -41.76 -25.91
CA TRP A 59 -137.99 -43.19 -25.63
C TRP A 59 -139.09 -43.49 -24.62
N HIS A 60 -139.42 -42.57 -23.70
CA HIS A 60 -140.45 -42.82 -22.68
C HIS A 60 -141.88 -42.74 -23.23
N ARG A 61 -142.09 -42.12 -24.41
CA ARG A 61 -143.41 -41.99 -25.05
C ARG A 61 -144.03 -43.32 -25.49
N PRO A 62 -143.34 -44.22 -26.22
CA PRO A 62 -143.92 -45.53 -26.57
C PRO A 62 -144.16 -46.40 -25.34
N LEU A 63 -143.30 -46.32 -24.31
CA LEU A 63 -143.44 -47.12 -23.09
C LEU A 63 -144.70 -46.72 -22.29
N LEU A 64 -145.08 -45.43 -22.27
CA LEU A 64 -146.35 -44.95 -21.70
C LEU A 64 -147.58 -45.45 -22.47
N ILE A 65 -147.51 -45.43 -23.80
CA ILE A 65 -148.64 -45.81 -24.64
C ILE A 65 -148.91 -47.31 -24.49
N VAL A 66 -147.86 -48.14 -24.54
CA VAL A 66 -147.98 -49.59 -24.38
C VAL A 66 -148.51 -49.94 -22.99
N SER A 67 -148.00 -49.31 -21.93
CA SER A 67 -148.46 -49.58 -20.56
C SER A 67 -149.93 -49.18 -20.35
N GLY A 68 -150.36 -48.06 -20.92
CA GLY A 68 -151.76 -47.64 -20.93
C GLY A 68 -152.67 -48.63 -21.65
N ILE A 69 -152.27 -49.14 -22.81
CA ILE A 69 -153.03 -50.15 -23.57
C ILE A 69 -153.21 -51.43 -22.74
N VAL A 70 -152.15 -51.90 -22.06
CA VAL A 70 -152.21 -53.11 -21.22
C VAL A 70 -153.19 -52.94 -20.06
N VAL A 71 -153.21 -51.78 -19.40
CA VAL A 71 -154.17 -51.48 -18.33
C VAL A 71 -155.61 -51.51 -18.84
N VAL A 72 -155.89 -50.84 -19.96
CA VAL A 72 -157.24 -50.78 -20.55
C VAL A 72 -157.70 -52.17 -20.99
N ALA A 73 -156.83 -52.95 -21.64
CA ALA A 73 -157.13 -54.31 -22.05
C ALA A 73 -157.46 -55.23 -20.86
N TRP A 74 -156.73 -55.10 -19.74
CA TRP A 74 -157.00 -55.86 -18.52
C TRP A 74 -158.36 -55.52 -17.91
N LEU A 75 -158.65 -54.22 -17.74
CA LEU A 75 -159.93 -53.74 -17.20
C LEU A 75 -161.11 -54.22 -18.06
N ALA A 76 -160.98 -54.15 -19.39
CA ALA A 76 -162.00 -54.62 -20.32
C ALA A 76 -162.21 -56.14 -20.23
N THR A 77 -161.12 -56.91 -20.15
CA THR A 77 -161.18 -58.38 -20.06
C THR A 77 -161.85 -58.84 -18.75
N MET A 78 -161.47 -58.24 -17.61
CA MET A 78 -162.08 -58.56 -16.31
C MET A 78 -163.56 -58.18 -16.25
N MET A 79 -163.93 -57.01 -16.78
CA MET A 79 -165.33 -56.57 -16.82
C MET A 79 -166.19 -57.48 -17.69
N TRP A 80 -165.67 -57.94 -18.84
CA TRP A 80 -166.34 -58.88 -19.72
C TRP A 80 -166.59 -60.23 -19.03
N MET A 81 -165.59 -60.75 -18.34
CA MET A 81 -165.65 -62.05 -17.68
C MET A 81 -166.62 -62.06 -16.49
N ALA A 82 -166.76 -60.93 -15.79
CA ALA A 82 -167.66 -60.78 -14.65
C ALA A 82 -169.13 -60.48 -15.04
N ARG A 83 -169.41 -60.08 -16.29
CA ARG A 83 -170.74 -59.67 -16.77
C ARG A 83 -171.89 -60.59 -16.35
N GLY A 84 -171.69 -61.91 -16.39
CA GLY A 84 -172.74 -62.89 -16.10
C GLY A 84 -172.96 -63.20 -14.62
N THR A 85 -171.97 -62.93 -13.77
CA THR A 85 -171.96 -63.31 -12.36
C THR A 85 -172.18 -62.13 -11.42
N LEU A 86 -172.03 -60.89 -11.90
CA LEU A 86 -172.16 -59.66 -11.10
C LEU A 86 -173.46 -59.54 -10.30
N GLY A 87 -174.58 -60.08 -10.81
CA GLY A 87 -175.87 -60.01 -10.12
C GLY A 87 -176.08 -61.03 -8.99
N THR A 88 -175.23 -62.06 -8.90
CA THR A 88 -175.42 -63.20 -7.98
C THR A 88 -174.24 -63.39 -7.02
N LEU A 89 -173.28 -62.46 -7.00
CA LEU A 89 -172.07 -62.57 -6.18
C LEU A 89 -172.33 -62.19 -4.72
N ASP A 90 -171.74 -62.95 -3.82
CA ASP A 90 -171.64 -62.64 -2.38
C ASP A 90 -170.67 -61.46 -2.13
N ALA A 91 -170.84 -60.76 -1.02
CA ALA A 91 -170.09 -59.54 -0.70
C ALA A 91 -168.56 -59.76 -0.62
N VAL A 92 -168.12 -60.93 -0.16
CA VAL A 92 -166.70 -61.30 -0.11
C VAL A 92 -166.12 -61.50 -1.51
N ALA A 93 -166.89 -62.05 -2.45
CA ALA A 93 -166.41 -62.26 -3.81
C ALA A 93 -166.24 -60.93 -4.56
N LEU A 94 -167.06 -59.92 -4.24
CA LEU A 94 -166.97 -58.60 -4.86
C LEU A 94 -165.68 -57.86 -4.45
N THR A 95 -165.27 -57.94 -3.18
CA THR A 95 -164.01 -57.32 -2.72
C THR A 95 -162.79 -58.00 -3.33
N GLN A 96 -162.81 -59.33 -3.46
CA GLN A 96 -161.73 -60.07 -4.11
C GLN A 96 -161.61 -59.72 -5.60
N PHE A 97 -162.74 -59.51 -6.28
CA PHE A 97 -162.74 -59.04 -7.67
C PHE A 97 -162.15 -57.63 -7.81
N LEU A 98 -162.54 -56.70 -6.93
CA LEU A 98 -162.03 -55.32 -6.94
C LEU A 98 -160.52 -55.29 -6.67
N ALA A 99 -160.04 -56.12 -5.74
CA ALA A 99 -158.61 -56.27 -5.48
C ALA A 99 -157.88 -56.78 -6.73
N ALA A 100 -158.39 -57.83 -7.38
CA ALA A 100 -157.80 -58.38 -8.61
C ALA A 100 -157.79 -57.36 -9.77
N LEU A 101 -158.79 -56.49 -9.86
CA LEU A 101 -158.86 -55.43 -10.87
C LEU A 101 -157.72 -54.41 -10.72
N CYS A 102 -157.32 -54.12 -9.48
CA CYS A 102 -156.30 -53.11 -9.16
C CYS A 102 -154.85 -53.61 -9.20
N VAL A 103 -154.60 -54.93 -9.21
CA VAL A 103 -153.23 -55.50 -9.17
C VAL A 103 -152.39 -55.06 -10.37
N VAL A 104 -152.89 -55.27 -11.59
CA VAL A 104 -152.12 -55.00 -12.82
C VAL A 104 -151.82 -53.50 -13.00
N PRO A 105 -152.78 -52.58 -12.80
CA PRO A 105 -152.49 -51.14 -12.83
C PRO A 105 -151.43 -50.69 -11.82
N ALA A 106 -151.50 -51.20 -10.58
CA ALA A 106 -150.53 -50.85 -9.54
C ALA A 106 -149.11 -51.32 -9.90
N LEU A 107 -148.97 -52.54 -10.43
CA LEU A 107 -147.67 -53.11 -10.81
C LEU A 107 -147.00 -52.29 -11.93
N ILE A 108 -147.79 -51.87 -12.93
CA ILE A 108 -147.32 -51.01 -14.02
C ILE A 108 -146.89 -49.65 -13.49
N GLY A 109 -147.66 -49.03 -12.59
CA GLY A 109 -147.30 -47.75 -11.96
C GLY A 109 -146.00 -47.83 -11.15
N ILE A 110 -145.78 -48.92 -10.42
CA ILE A 110 -144.54 -49.15 -9.67
C ILE A 110 -143.35 -49.34 -10.61
N LEU A 111 -143.50 -50.14 -11.68
CA LEU A 111 -142.45 -50.36 -12.67
C LEU A 111 -142.06 -49.05 -13.38
N TRP A 112 -143.06 -48.21 -13.66
CA TRP A 112 -142.87 -46.89 -14.25
C TRP A 112 -142.06 -45.95 -13.35
N MET A 113 -142.44 -45.84 -12.08
CA MET A 113 -141.70 -45.04 -11.09
C MET A 113 -140.27 -45.53 -10.90
N LEU A 114 -140.05 -46.85 -10.92
CA LEU A 114 -138.72 -47.42 -10.82
C LEU A 114 -137.85 -47.11 -12.05
N GLY A 115 -138.45 -47.01 -13.25
CA GLY A 115 -137.74 -46.66 -14.47
C GLY A 115 -137.31 -45.18 -14.55
N MET A 116 -138.12 -44.25 -14.06
CA MET A 116 -137.80 -42.82 -14.09
C MET A 116 -136.88 -42.35 -12.96
N ARG A 117 -136.89 -43.04 -11.81
CA ARG A 117 -136.23 -42.56 -10.59
C ARG A 117 -134.72 -42.81 -10.54
N THR A 118 -134.13 -43.57 -11.47
CA THR A 118 -132.73 -43.99 -11.33
C THR A 118 -131.91 -43.81 -12.61
N SER A 119 -130.82 -43.03 -12.45
CA SER A 119 -129.48 -43.27 -13.01
C SER A 119 -128.94 -42.25 -14.02
N ARG A 120 -129.67 -41.84 -15.07
CA ARG A 120 -128.98 -41.14 -16.19
C ARG A 120 -128.64 -39.66 -15.96
N ALA A 121 -129.55 -38.87 -15.39
CA ALA A 121 -129.29 -37.43 -15.18
C ALA A 121 -128.28 -37.16 -14.05
N GLU A 122 -128.34 -37.93 -12.97
CA GLU A 122 -127.39 -37.82 -11.86
C GLU A 122 -126.00 -38.32 -12.24
N ALA A 123 -125.88 -39.40 -13.02
CA ALA A 123 -124.59 -39.89 -13.50
C ALA A 123 -123.88 -38.86 -14.41
N GLN A 124 -124.62 -38.13 -15.24
CA GLN A 124 -124.05 -37.06 -16.08
C GLN A 124 -123.56 -35.89 -15.24
N ARG A 125 -124.33 -35.44 -14.25
CA ARG A 125 -123.93 -34.33 -13.36
C ARG A 125 -122.69 -34.68 -12.53
N PHE A 126 -122.64 -35.89 -11.96
CA PHE A 126 -121.44 -36.36 -11.25
C PHE A 126 -120.26 -36.57 -12.20
N GLY A 127 -120.49 -37.04 -13.42
CA GLY A 127 -119.45 -37.17 -14.44
C GLY A 127 -118.85 -35.83 -14.86
N ALA A 128 -119.64 -34.76 -14.94
CA ALA A 128 -119.16 -33.40 -15.21
C ALA A 128 -118.31 -32.87 -14.04
N SER A 129 -118.81 -32.96 -12.79
CA SER A 129 -118.05 -32.54 -11.61
C SER A 129 -116.75 -33.35 -11.43
N ALA A 130 -116.76 -34.65 -11.69
CA ALA A 130 -115.57 -35.49 -11.62
C ALA A 130 -114.56 -35.21 -12.74
N ARG A 131 -114.98 -34.66 -13.89
CA ARG A 131 -114.05 -34.18 -14.92
C ARG A 131 -113.44 -32.83 -14.54
N ALA A 132 -114.25 -31.90 -14.03
CA ALA A 132 -113.77 -30.61 -13.52
C ALA A 132 -112.75 -30.79 -12.39
N MET A 133 -113.05 -31.63 -11.39
CA MET A 133 -112.12 -31.93 -10.30
C MET A 133 -110.81 -32.59 -10.79
N ARG A 134 -110.87 -33.46 -11.81
CA ARG A 134 -109.65 -34.07 -12.39
C ARG A 134 -108.79 -33.04 -13.13
N ALA A 135 -109.41 -32.11 -13.85
CA ALA A 135 -108.70 -31.03 -14.53
C ALA A 135 -108.04 -30.09 -13.51
N GLU A 136 -108.75 -29.75 -12.44
CA GLU A 136 -108.23 -28.91 -11.36
C GLU A 136 -107.09 -29.61 -10.60
N ALA A 137 -107.23 -30.90 -10.29
CA ALA A 137 -106.15 -31.70 -9.70
C ALA A 137 -104.91 -31.76 -10.60
N ALA A 138 -105.07 -31.95 -11.91
CA ALA A 138 -103.94 -31.93 -12.86
C ALA A 138 -103.26 -30.55 -12.94
N SER A 139 -104.03 -29.47 -12.81
CA SER A 139 -103.48 -28.11 -12.72
C SER A 139 -102.68 -27.90 -11.43
N LEU A 140 -103.18 -28.41 -10.30
CA LEU A 140 -102.49 -28.35 -9.01
C LEU A 140 -101.21 -29.18 -9.02
N GLU A 141 -101.25 -30.40 -9.54
CA GLU A 141 -100.06 -31.26 -9.70
C GLU A 141 -98.98 -30.57 -10.54
N ARG A 142 -99.36 -29.91 -11.64
CA ARG A 142 -98.41 -29.17 -12.47
C ARG A 142 -97.79 -27.99 -11.71
N THR A 143 -98.60 -27.20 -11.01
CA THR A 143 -98.10 -26.07 -10.22
C THR A 143 -97.19 -26.53 -9.08
N VAL A 144 -97.55 -27.62 -8.39
CA VAL A 144 -96.74 -28.22 -7.33
C VAL A 144 -95.42 -28.74 -7.90
N ALA A 145 -95.42 -29.42 -9.05
CA ALA A 145 -94.20 -29.89 -9.70
C ALA A 145 -93.25 -28.74 -10.07
N VAL A 146 -93.80 -27.64 -10.62
CA VAL A 146 -93.02 -26.43 -10.93
C VAL A 146 -92.45 -25.81 -9.66
N LEU A 147 -93.26 -25.68 -8.60
CA LEU A 147 -92.82 -25.10 -7.33
C LEU A 147 -91.75 -25.98 -6.66
N SER A 148 -91.91 -27.29 -6.65
CA SER A 148 -90.91 -28.22 -6.10
C SER A 148 -89.59 -28.13 -6.87
N ASN A 149 -89.64 -28.04 -8.21
CA ASN A 149 -88.44 -27.87 -9.01
C ASN A 149 -87.77 -26.50 -8.74
N ALA A 150 -88.56 -25.43 -8.64
CA ALA A 150 -88.04 -24.11 -8.28
C ALA A 150 -87.42 -24.08 -6.88
N ILE A 151 -88.01 -24.78 -5.90
CA ILE A 151 -87.46 -24.90 -4.54
C ILE A 151 -86.14 -25.67 -4.56
N GLU A 152 -86.06 -26.79 -5.27
CA GLU A 152 -84.83 -27.58 -5.35
C GLU A 152 -83.71 -26.80 -6.04
N MET A 153 -84.02 -26.09 -7.13
CA MET A 153 -83.08 -25.20 -7.81
C MET A 153 -82.60 -24.08 -6.88
N ASN A 154 -83.51 -23.41 -6.16
CA ASN A 154 -83.13 -22.38 -5.18
C ASN A 154 -82.27 -22.97 -4.05
N ARG A 155 -82.56 -24.20 -3.59
CA ARG A 155 -81.76 -24.88 -2.56
C ARG A 155 -80.34 -25.16 -3.03
N VAL A 156 -80.17 -25.60 -4.28
CA VAL A 156 -78.85 -25.80 -4.90
C VAL A 156 -78.11 -24.47 -5.02
N GLN A 157 -78.75 -23.43 -5.55
CA GLN A 157 -78.14 -22.09 -5.67
C GLN A 157 -77.74 -21.51 -4.30
N LEU A 158 -78.58 -21.64 -3.28
CA LEU A 158 -78.25 -21.23 -1.91
C LEU A 158 -77.08 -22.03 -1.35
N GLY A 159 -77.02 -23.34 -1.61
CA GLY A 159 -75.90 -24.19 -1.21
C GLY A 159 -74.59 -23.72 -1.84
N GLU A 160 -74.62 -23.38 -3.13
CA GLU A 160 -73.45 -22.86 -3.86
C GLU A 160 -73.02 -21.48 -3.35
N GLN A 161 -73.97 -20.56 -3.11
CA GLN A 161 -73.68 -19.24 -2.55
C GLN A 161 -73.08 -19.34 -1.14
N VAL A 162 -73.61 -20.21 -0.28
CA VAL A 162 -73.06 -20.44 1.07
C VAL A 162 -71.65 -21.03 0.97
N ALA A 163 -71.41 -21.97 0.06
CA ALA A 163 -70.07 -22.53 -0.16
C ALA A 163 -69.09 -21.45 -0.65
N GLN A 164 -69.51 -20.58 -1.57
CA GLN A 164 -68.70 -19.46 -2.04
C GLN A 164 -68.41 -18.45 -0.94
N LEU A 165 -69.40 -18.11 -0.10
CA LEU A 165 -69.23 -17.26 1.07
C LEU A 165 -68.25 -17.86 2.08
N MET A 166 -68.34 -19.17 2.35
CA MET A 166 -67.39 -19.87 3.21
C MET A 166 -65.97 -19.81 2.64
N ALA A 167 -65.79 -20.10 1.36
CA ALA A 167 -64.48 -20.04 0.70
C ALA A 167 -63.89 -18.61 0.74
N MET A 168 -64.71 -17.58 0.54
CA MET A 168 -64.30 -16.19 0.69
C MET A 168 -63.94 -15.85 2.14
N GLY A 169 -64.70 -16.36 3.12
CA GLY A 169 -64.42 -16.17 4.55
C GLY A 169 -63.10 -16.81 4.99
N ASP A 170 -62.84 -18.03 4.53
CA ASP A 170 -61.57 -18.73 4.77
C ASP A 170 -60.40 -17.99 4.10
N GLY A 171 -60.59 -17.53 2.86
CA GLY A 171 -59.61 -16.72 2.14
C GLY A 171 -59.30 -15.39 2.84
N ALA A 172 -60.33 -14.69 3.33
CA ALA A 172 -60.17 -13.45 4.08
C ALA A 172 -59.44 -13.69 5.42
N THR A 173 -59.76 -14.79 6.11
CA THR A 173 -59.10 -15.15 7.37
C THR A 173 -57.62 -15.47 7.17
N GLU A 174 -57.27 -16.22 6.12
CA GLU A 174 -55.85 -16.52 5.81
C GLU A 174 -55.09 -15.27 5.35
N GLN A 175 -55.73 -14.36 4.60
CA GLN A 175 -55.13 -13.07 4.28
C GLN A 175 -54.89 -12.24 5.55
N LEU A 176 -55.87 -12.11 6.43
CA LEU A 176 -55.69 -11.42 7.71
C LEU A 176 -54.58 -12.05 8.54
N ARG A 177 -54.52 -13.38 8.62
CA ARG A 177 -53.44 -14.10 9.34
C ARG A 177 -52.07 -13.87 8.72
N THR A 178 -52.00 -13.72 7.40
CA THR A 178 -50.77 -13.41 6.68
C THR A 178 -50.33 -11.97 6.93
N ILE A 179 -51.26 -11.01 6.84
CA ILE A 179 -51.01 -9.59 7.15
C ILE A 179 -50.57 -9.43 8.61
N SER A 180 -51.25 -10.06 9.57
CA SER A 180 -50.87 -9.99 10.98
C SER A 180 -49.47 -10.55 11.24
N ARG A 181 -49.10 -11.66 10.58
CA ARG A 181 -47.73 -12.20 10.66
C ARG A 181 -46.70 -11.25 10.04
N GLY A 182 -47.03 -10.63 8.90
CA GLY A 182 -46.18 -9.62 8.26
C GLY A 182 -45.96 -8.40 9.15
N MET A 183 -47.03 -7.84 9.72
CA MET A 183 -46.95 -6.72 10.66
C MET A 183 -46.13 -7.06 11.91
N ALA A 184 -46.31 -8.25 12.48
CA ALA A 184 -45.50 -8.67 13.64
C ALA A 184 -44.01 -8.73 13.30
N ALA A 185 -43.66 -9.27 12.13
CA ALA A 185 -42.27 -9.32 11.67
C ALA A 185 -41.68 -7.91 11.40
N GLU A 186 -42.46 -7.00 10.80
CA GLU A 186 -42.04 -5.62 10.60
C GLU A 186 -41.84 -4.87 11.93
N ILE A 187 -42.72 -5.10 12.92
CA ILE A 187 -42.57 -4.52 14.27
C ILE A 187 -41.30 -5.02 14.94
N ASP A 188 -41.03 -6.33 14.90
CA ASP A 188 -39.82 -6.91 15.46
C ASP A 188 -38.55 -6.34 14.78
N GLN A 189 -38.61 -6.15 13.47
CA GLN A 189 -37.52 -5.54 12.72
C GLN A 189 -37.32 -4.06 13.06
N ALA A 190 -38.41 -3.29 13.21
CA ALA A 190 -38.34 -1.90 13.62
C ALA A 190 -37.78 -1.74 15.04
N ASP A 191 -38.14 -2.63 15.97
CA ASP A 191 -37.62 -2.66 17.33
C ASP A 191 -36.12 -3.01 17.36
N ALA A 192 -35.68 -3.96 16.52
CA ALA A 192 -34.26 -4.25 16.35
C ALA A 192 -33.48 -3.03 15.82
N HIS A 193 -33.98 -2.35 14.78
CA HIS A 193 -33.35 -1.15 14.26
C HIS A 193 -33.33 0.01 15.26
N ALA A 194 -34.37 0.14 16.10
CA ALA A 194 -34.40 1.15 17.15
C ALA A 194 -33.32 0.88 18.22
N ARG A 195 -33.09 -0.40 18.58
CA ARG A 195 -31.99 -0.80 19.47
C ARG A 195 -30.63 -0.51 18.86
N ASP A 196 -30.40 -0.90 17.61
CA ASP A 196 -29.14 -0.64 16.90
C ASP A 196 -28.84 0.87 16.84
N LEU A 197 -29.86 1.69 16.59
CA LEU A 197 -29.73 3.15 16.58
C LEU A 197 -29.40 3.71 17.97
N ALA A 198 -30.03 3.20 19.03
CA ALA A 198 -29.75 3.60 20.40
C ALA A 198 -28.31 3.25 20.82
N ASP A 199 -27.84 2.06 20.44
CA ASP A 199 -26.48 1.60 20.69
C ASP A 199 -25.46 2.45 19.92
N ALA A 200 -25.72 2.74 18.64
CA ALA A 200 -24.89 3.61 17.82
C ALA A 200 -24.81 5.04 18.38
N ALA A 201 -25.94 5.59 18.84
CA ALA A 201 -25.98 6.92 19.46
C ALA A 201 -25.18 6.95 20.77
N THR A 202 -25.27 5.91 21.59
CA THR A 202 -24.50 5.77 22.85
C THR A 202 -23.00 5.66 22.57
N ALA A 203 -22.62 4.88 21.56
CA ALA A 203 -21.22 4.76 21.14
C ALA A 203 -20.68 6.10 20.62
N ALA A 204 -21.46 6.82 19.81
CA ALA A 204 -21.10 8.15 19.32
C ALA A 204 -20.91 9.16 20.47
N GLN A 205 -21.80 9.16 21.47
CA GLN A 205 -21.67 10.01 22.65
C GLN A 205 -20.40 9.71 23.46
N THR A 206 -20.08 8.43 23.63
CA THR A 206 -18.87 7.99 24.34
C THR A 206 -17.62 8.44 23.60
N ASN A 207 -17.56 8.22 22.28
CA ASN A 207 -16.44 8.65 21.44
C ASN A 207 -16.27 10.18 21.45
N LEU A 208 -17.37 10.94 21.37
CA LEU A 208 -17.32 12.40 21.47
C LEU A 208 -16.81 12.85 22.84
N SER A 209 -17.21 12.18 23.93
CA SER A 209 -16.74 12.49 25.28
C SER A 209 -15.23 12.24 25.42
N VAL A 210 -14.71 11.15 24.84
CA VAL A 210 -13.28 10.86 24.77
C VAL A 210 -12.55 11.93 23.95
N LEU A 211 -13.08 12.31 22.78
CA LEU A 211 -12.51 13.36 21.95
C LEU A 211 -12.40 14.69 22.71
N ILE A 212 -13.48 15.12 23.36
CA ILE A 212 -13.51 16.35 24.17
C ILE A 212 -12.52 16.27 25.34
N ALA A 213 -12.42 15.11 26.01
CA ALA A 213 -11.45 14.92 27.08
C ALA A 213 -9.99 14.91 26.59
N SER A 214 -9.75 14.48 25.34
CA SER A 214 -8.41 14.40 24.74
C SER A 214 -7.93 15.70 24.08
N LEU A 215 -8.84 16.57 23.64
CA LEU A 215 -8.53 17.82 22.95
C LEU A 215 -7.57 18.74 23.75
N PRO A 216 -7.74 18.95 25.07
CA PRO A 216 -6.84 19.81 25.84
C PRO A 216 -5.44 19.23 25.94
N ARG A 217 -5.33 17.90 25.98
CA ARG A 217 -4.04 17.21 26.03
C ARG A 217 -3.30 17.35 24.71
N ALA A 218 -4.01 17.20 23.59
CA ALA A 218 -3.44 17.44 22.26
C ALA A 218 -2.96 18.89 22.08
N GLN A 219 -3.70 19.87 22.62
CA GLN A 219 -3.25 21.28 22.65
C GLN A 219 -1.99 21.45 23.50
N ALA A 220 -1.96 20.91 24.72
CA ALA A 220 -0.79 20.97 25.60
C ALA A 220 0.44 20.31 24.97
N ASP A 221 0.27 19.18 24.28
CA ASP A 221 1.36 18.51 23.56
C ASP A 221 1.87 19.36 22.38
N THR A 222 0.97 20.05 21.68
CA THR A 222 1.34 20.97 20.57
C THR A 222 2.13 22.17 21.09
N ASP A 223 1.68 22.79 22.18
CA ASP A 223 2.39 23.89 22.83
C ASP A 223 3.77 23.45 23.32
N ALA A 224 3.86 22.26 23.93
CA ALA A 224 5.14 21.70 24.37
C ALA A 224 6.12 21.42 23.21
N VAL A 225 5.61 21.01 22.05
CA VAL A 225 6.41 20.84 20.82
C VAL A 225 6.86 22.20 20.29
N ALA A 226 5.98 23.20 20.26
CA ALA A 226 6.32 24.56 19.84
C ALA A 226 7.44 25.15 20.71
N ASP A 227 7.31 25.04 22.04
CA ASP A 227 8.34 25.45 23.01
C ASP A 227 9.69 24.76 22.81
N ARG A 228 9.67 23.46 22.50
CA ARG A 228 10.90 22.70 22.20
C ARG A 228 11.52 23.20 20.91
N LEU A 229 10.71 23.43 19.88
CA LEU A 229 11.18 23.87 18.57
C LEU A 229 11.77 25.28 18.64
N GLU A 230 11.17 26.18 19.42
CA GLU A 230 11.71 27.51 19.71
C GLU A 230 13.06 27.42 20.43
N ARG A 231 13.14 26.66 21.53
CA ARG A 231 14.40 26.47 22.26
C ARG A 231 15.51 25.86 21.41
N THR A 232 15.18 24.85 20.60
CA THR A 232 16.14 24.24 19.67
C THR A 232 16.55 25.23 18.58
N GLY A 233 15.63 26.05 18.07
CA GLY A 233 15.93 27.10 17.09
C GLY A 233 16.88 28.16 17.66
N LEU A 234 16.64 28.64 18.88
CA LEU A 234 17.52 29.57 19.58
C LEU A 234 18.92 28.97 19.79
N ALA A 235 19.01 27.73 20.29
CA ALA A 235 20.29 27.05 20.50
C ALA A 235 21.05 26.82 19.18
N ALA A 236 20.34 26.44 18.11
CA ALA A 236 20.95 26.28 16.78
C ALA A 236 21.48 27.62 16.23
N SER A 237 20.74 28.72 16.43
CA SER A 237 21.19 30.06 16.06
C SER A 237 22.42 30.50 16.86
N GLU A 238 22.46 30.22 18.16
CA GLU A 238 23.61 30.50 19.02
C GLU A 238 24.84 29.69 18.58
N HIS A 239 24.67 28.40 18.28
CA HIS A 239 25.74 27.57 17.73
C HIS A 239 26.23 28.04 16.36
N ALA A 240 25.32 28.50 15.48
CA ALA A 240 25.69 29.05 14.19
C ALA A 240 26.52 30.35 14.34
N ALA A 241 26.12 31.25 15.24
CA ALA A 241 26.88 32.46 15.55
C ALA A 241 28.26 32.14 16.17
N ALA A 242 28.33 31.14 17.06
CA ALA A 242 29.58 30.68 17.64
C ALA A 242 30.51 30.04 16.60
N LEU A 243 29.96 29.30 15.63
CA LEU A 243 30.71 28.72 14.53
C LEU A 243 31.25 29.80 13.58
N ASP A 244 30.43 30.81 13.25
CA ASP A 244 30.85 31.95 12.43
C ASP A 244 32.04 32.69 13.07
N ALA A 245 31.96 32.98 14.37
CA ALA A 245 33.05 33.56 15.14
C ALA A 245 34.33 32.70 15.12
N GLN A 246 34.19 31.37 15.22
CA GLN A 246 35.32 30.44 15.13
C GLN A 246 35.95 30.42 13.73
N ILE A 247 35.15 30.48 12.66
CA ILE A 247 35.65 30.54 11.29
C ILE A 247 36.42 31.85 11.05
N VAL A 248 35.91 32.98 11.54
CA VAL A 248 36.64 34.26 11.47
C VAL A 248 37.97 34.19 12.22
N ALA A 249 37.97 33.65 13.44
CA ALA A 249 39.19 33.48 14.23
C ALA A 249 40.20 32.51 13.56
N LEU A 250 39.72 31.47 12.89
CA LEU A 250 40.54 30.55 12.13
C LEU A 250 41.15 31.22 10.89
N ALA A 251 40.37 32.06 10.19
CA ALA A 251 40.86 32.83 9.06
C ALA A 251 41.96 33.83 9.46
N ASP A 252 41.80 34.50 10.62
CA ASP A 252 42.84 35.37 11.19
C ASP A 252 44.12 34.61 11.52
N ARG A 253 44.00 33.46 12.21
CA ARG A 253 45.16 32.59 12.48
C ARG A 253 45.81 32.06 11.20
N GLY A 254 45.02 31.78 10.15
CA GLY A 254 45.53 31.40 8.84
C GLY A 254 46.37 32.50 8.21
N ARG A 255 45.90 33.76 8.24
CA ARG A 255 46.67 34.93 7.77
C ARG A 255 47.95 35.14 8.57
N GLU A 256 47.90 34.99 9.89
CA GLU A 256 49.06 35.14 10.76
C GLU A 256 50.11 34.05 10.50
N ALA A 257 49.67 32.78 10.34
CA ALA A 257 50.54 31.67 9.96
C ALA A 257 51.18 31.88 8.58
N ASP A 258 50.44 32.37 7.60
CA ASP A 258 50.95 32.67 6.26
C ASP A 258 51.98 33.80 6.28
N ALA A 259 51.74 34.86 7.07
CA ALA A 259 52.70 35.93 7.29
C ALA A 259 53.99 35.43 7.96
N MET A 260 53.87 34.55 8.97
CA MET A 260 55.03 33.92 9.60
C MET A 260 55.82 33.03 8.64
N ALA A 261 55.12 32.22 7.83
CA ALA A 261 55.72 31.35 6.83
C ALA A 261 56.44 32.15 5.73
N SER A 262 55.79 33.19 5.21
CA SER A 262 56.37 34.13 4.24
C SER A 262 57.60 34.84 4.80
N GLY A 263 57.52 35.31 6.06
CA GLY A 263 58.66 35.91 6.74
C GLY A 263 59.81 34.92 6.99
N ALA A 264 59.51 33.66 7.31
CA ALA A 264 60.50 32.60 7.44
C ALA A 264 61.16 32.28 6.09
N ALA A 265 60.38 32.19 5.01
CA ALA A 265 60.86 31.98 3.65
C ALA A 265 61.78 33.12 3.19
N GLN A 266 61.40 34.38 3.45
CA GLN A 266 62.25 35.55 3.17
C GLN A 266 63.56 35.54 3.95
N ARG A 267 63.52 35.18 5.25
CA ARG A 267 64.74 35.01 6.05
C ARG A 267 65.64 33.90 5.51
N LEU A 268 65.06 32.77 5.10
CA LEU A 268 65.78 31.66 4.47
C LEU A 268 66.44 32.08 3.16
N ALA A 269 65.72 32.77 2.28
CA ALA A 269 66.25 33.30 1.03
C ALA A 269 67.41 34.28 1.28
N ALA A 270 67.24 35.21 2.23
CA ALA A 270 68.30 36.12 2.62
C ALA A 270 69.51 35.39 3.24
N HIS A 271 69.30 34.27 3.94
CA HIS A 271 70.38 33.46 4.48
C HIS A 271 71.11 32.68 3.38
N MET A 272 70.40 32.13 2.40
CA MET A 272 71.00 31.48 1.22
C MET A 272 71.91 32.45 0.46
N VAL A 273 71.42 33.64 0.12
CA VAL A 273 72.24 34.66 -0.57
C VAL A 273 73.50 35.02 0.24
N ARG A 274 73.37 35.12 1.57
CA ARG A 274 74.51 35.40 2.44
C ARG A 274 75.50 34.24 2.51
N MET A 275 75.02 32.99 2.55
CA MET A 275 75.87 31.80 2.49
C MET A 275 76.58 31.68 1.15
N GLU A 276 75.90 32.03 0.05
CA GLU A 276 76.46 32.03 -1.30
C GLU A 276 77.60 33.06 -1.42
N ALA A 277 77.37 34.30 -0.98
CA ALA A 277 78.39 35.34 -0.93
C ALA A 277 79.58 34.99 0.01
N THR A 278 79.29 34.37 1.16
CA THR A 278 80.34 33.92 2.09
C THR A 278 81.15 32.77 1.48
N SER A 279 80.51 31.85 0.76
CA SER A 279 81.18 30.73 0.08
C SER A 279 82.04 31.21 -1.09
N GLU A 280 81.56 32.20 -1.85
CA GLU A 280 82.33 32.85 -2.91
C GLU A 280 83.56 33.57 -2.33
N THR A 281 83.38 34.31 -1.24
CA THR A 281 84.49 34.96 -0.52
C THR A 281 85.49 33.94 0.03
N ALA A 282 85.01 32.84 0.61
CA ALA A 282 85.86 31.75 1.10
C ALA A 282 86.61 31.06 -0.05
N GLY A 283 85.96 30.85 -1.19
CA GLY A 283 86.59 30.34 -2.41
C GLY A 283 87.71 31.24 -2.91
N ALA A 284 87.44 32.55 -3.06
CA ALA A 284 88.44 33.54 -3.46
C ALA A 284 89.62 33.60 -2.49
N ARG A 285 89.37 33.51 -1.17
CA ARG A 285 90.45 33.43 -0.17
C ARG A 285 91.27 32.15 -0.27
N LEU A 286 90.64 31.02 -0.56
CA LEU A 286 91.36 29.76 -0.74
C LEU A 286 92.22 29.79 -2.01
N GLU A 287 91.74 30.40 -3.10
CA GLU A 287 92.53 30.66 -4.30
C GLU A 287 93.73 31.56 -3.98
N GLU A 288 93.51 32.69 -3.29
CA GLU A 288 94.58 33.61 -2.87
C GLU A 288 95.62 32.91 -1.97
N VAL A 289 95.18 32.10 -1.01
CA VAL A 289 96.08 31.31 -0.14
C VAL A 289 96.86 30.29 -0.96
N THR A 290 96.23 29.64 -1.95
CA THR A 290 96.88 28.64 -2.81
C THR A 290 97.94 29.28 -3.72
N ASP A 291 97.64 30.44 -4.29
CA ASP A 291 98.59 31.24 -5.08
C ASP A 291 99.74 31.74 -4.20
N GLY A 292 99.43 32.29 -3.03
CA GLY A 292 100.44 32.74 -2.06
C GLY A 292 101.35 31.60 -1.59
N MET A 293 100.80 30.40 -1.38
CA MET A 293 101.56 29.22 -1.00
C MET A 293 102.43 28.71 -2.15
N SER A 294 101.93 28.71 -3.39
CA SER A 294 102.74 28.38 -4.58
C SER A 294 103.90 29.36 -4.75
N HIS A 295 103.64 30.66 -4.65
CA HIS A 295 104.68 31.69 -4.69
C HIS A 295 105.70 31.57 -3.56
N ALA A 296 105.27 31.29 -2.33
CA ALA A 296 106.18 31.10 -1.21
C ALA A 296 107.07 29.87 -1.39
N VAL A 297 106.52 28.77 -1.91
CA VAL A 297 107.28 27.56 -2.25
C VAL A 297 108.29 27.85 -3.36
N ASP A 298 107.91 28.54 -4.43
CA ASP A 298 108.81 28.94 -5.51
C ASP A 298 109.95 29.85 -5.00
N GLN A 299 109.64 30.81 -4.14
CA GLN A 299 110.65 31.69 -3.53
C GLN A 299 111.58 30.93 -2.57
N LEU A 300 111.08 29.94 -1.84
CA LEU A 300 111.92 29.08 -1.00
C LEU A 300 112.84 28.22 -1.87
N LEU A 301 112.33 27.64 -2.96
CA LEU A 301 113.15 26.89 -3.92
C LEU A 301 114.22 27.77 -4.57
N ALA A 302 113.88 28.99 -5.00
CA ALA A 302 114.83 29.95 -5.56
C ALA A 302 115.90 30.36 -4.54
N ARG A 303 115.52 30.76 -3.32
CA ARG A 303 116.48 31.09 -2.26
C ARG A 303 117.36 29.90 -1.87
N THR A 304 116.81 28.68 -1.90
CA THR A 304 117.60 27.47 -1.65
C THR A 304 118.61 27.24 -2.76
N ALA A 305 118.22 27.44 -4.03
CA ALA A 305 119.13 27.36 -5.17
C ALA A 305 120.25 28.42 -5.06
N ASP A 306 119.91 29.68 -4.78
CA ASP A 306 120.88 30.77 -4.59
C ASP A 306 121.85 30.48 -3.44
N ALA A 307 121.33 30.02 -2.30
CA ALA A 307 122.15 29.67 -1.13
C ALA A 307 123.11 28.49 -1.43
N VAL A 308 122.65 27.50 -2.19
CA VAL A 308 123.48 26.37 -2.64
C VAL A 308 124.57 26.86 -3.61
N ASP A 309 124.24 27.74 -4.56
CA ASP A 309 125.22 28.28 -5.50
C ASP A 309 126.25 29.19 -4.80
N GLU A 310 125.83 29.98 -3.82
CA GLU A 310 126.74 30.79 -3.02
C GLU A 310 127.66 29.92 -2.15
N ALA A 311 127.12 28.84 -1.56
CA ALA A 311 127.93 27.86 -0.85
C ALA A 311 128.97 27.22 -1.80
N ARG A 312 128.60 26.90 -3.04
CA ARG A 312 129.54 26.39 -4.05
C ARG A 312 130.64 27.40 -4.39
N LYS A 313 130.32 28.67 -4.58
CA LYS A 313 131.31 29.74 -4.82
C LYS A 313 132.24 29.94 -3.64
N SER A 314 131.70 29.96 -2.41
CA SER A 314 132.50 30.08 -1.19
C SER A 314 133.46 28.90 -1.03
N ILE A 315 133.00 27.67 -1.31
CA ILE A 315 133.86 26.47 -1.31
C ILE A 315 134.97 26.60 -2.36
N ALA A 316 134.68 27.09 -3.56
CA ALA A 316 135.69 27.31 -4.59
C ALA A 316 136.73 28.36 -4.17
N ALA A 317 136.29 29.50 -3.62
CA ALA A 317 137.17 30.55 -3.13
C ALA A 317 138.02 30.07 -1.94
N GLN A 318 137.46 29.29 -1.02
CA GLN A 318 138.20 28.65 0.07
C GLN A 318 139.24 27.65 -0.45
N SER A 319 138.90 26.88 -1.49
CA SER A 319 139.83 25.97 -2.16
C SER A 319 141.01 26.72 -2.78
N ASP A 320 140.76 27.83 -3.48
CA ASP A 320 141.82 28.68 -4.06
C ASP A 320 142.70 29.30 -2.97
N ALA A 321 142.10 29.79 -1.88
CA ALA A 321 142.84 30.31 -0.74
C ALA A 321 143.70 29.23 -0.06
N MET A 322 143.18 28.00 0.09
CA MET A 322 143.95 26.86 0.59
C MET A 322 145.14 26.54 -0.31
N LEU A 323 144.94 26.50 -1.64
CA LEU A 323 146.02 26.27 -2.60
C LEU A 323 147.10 27.37 -2.52
N ALA A 324 146.69 28.63 -2.42
CA ALA A 324 147.60 29.77 -2.26
C ALA A 324 148.38 29.68 -0.94
N MET A 325 147.72 29.31 0.17
CA MET A 325 148.36 29.17 1.48
C MET A 325 149.36 28.00 1.50
N VAL A 326 149.05 26.88 0.84
CA VAL A 326 149.98 25.75 0.65
C VAL A 326 151.18 26.20 -0.20
N GLY A 327 150.96 26.94 -1.29
CA GLY A 327 152.03 27.49 -2.11
C GLY A 327 152.94 28.46 -1.34
N ALA A 328 152.36 29.32 -0.50
CA ALA A 328 153.12 30.23 0.37
C ALA A 328 153.95 29.47 1.43
N ASN A 329 153.38 28.42 2.04
CA ASN A 329 154.11 27.56 2.98
C ASN A 329 155.26 26.82 2.29
N GLN A 330 155.06 26.32 1.06
CA GLN A 330 156.13 25.70 0.28
C GLN A 330 157.26 26.70 0.00
N ALA A 331 156.94 27.93 -0.41
CA ALA A 331 157.94 28.97 -0.67
C ALA A 331 158.69 29.41 0.60
N ALA A 332 157.99 29.53 1.74
CA ALA A 332 158.60 29.86 3.03
C ALA A 332 159.54 28.75 3.52
N LEU A 333 159.15 27.48 3.36
CA LEU A 333 159.99 26.33 3.65
C LEU A 333 161.26 26.30 2.79
N ASP A 334 161.12 26.57 1.48
CA ASP A 334 162.26 26.66 0.55
C ASP A 334 163.24 27.77 0.95
N SER A 335 162.74 28.96 1.33
CA SER A 335 163.58 30.06 1.82
C SER A 335 164.28 29.70 3.13
N ALA A 336 163.56 29.13 4.10
CA ALA A 336 164.14 28.72 5.38
C ALA A 336 165.21 27.63 5.22
N ALA A 337 165.02 26.72 4.26
CA ALA A 337 166.02 25.70 3.91
C ALA A 337 167.29 26.35 3.32
N ARG A 338 167.17 27.34 2.44
CA ARG A 338 168.31 28.11 1.89
C ARG A 338 169.05 28.89 2.97
N ASP A 339 168.33 29.64 3.82
CA ASP A 339 168.91 30.41 4.92
C ASP A 339 169.67 29.50 5.90
N SER A 340 169.11 28.32 6.19
CA SER A 340 169.76 27.32 7.04
C SER A 340 171.04 26.78 6.41
N ALA A 341 171.05 26.52 5.11
CA ALA A 341 172.24 26.09 4.38
C ALA A 341 173.34 27.16 4.38
N GLU A 342 172.97 28.44 4.20
CA GLU A 342 173.90 29.56 4.19
C GLU A 342 174.46 29.89 5.60
N ALA A 343 173.63 29.75 6.64
CA ALA A 343 174.08 29.83 8.03
C ALA A 343 175.08 28.71 8.36
N LEU A 344 174.85 27.48 7.86
CA LEU A 344 175.77 26.36 8.03
C LEU A 344 177.13 26.65 7.35
N ALA A 345 177.10 27.17 6.12
CA ALA A 345 178.30 27.54 5.36
C ALA A 345 179.14 28.61 6.08
N ARG A 346 178.52 29.68 6.59
CA ARG A 346 179.21 30.72 7.39
C ARG A 346 179.86 30.17 8.65
N ARG A 347 179.20 29.23 9.32
CA ARG A 347 179.69 28.62 10.56
C ARG A 347 180.91 27.76 10.30
N ILE A 348 180.95 27.05 9.17
CA ILE A 348 182.13 26.29 8.71
C ILE A 348 183.31 27.24 8.44
N ALA A 349 183.08 28.34 7.70
CA ALA A 349 184.14 29.32 7.41
C ALA A 349 184.72 29.98 8.68
N THR A 350 183.86 30.26 9.67
CA THR A 350 184.31 30.84 10.96
C THR A 350 185.19 29.85 11.74
N VAL A 351 184.91 28.54 11.64
CA VAL A 351 185.72 27.49 12.26
C VAL A 351 187.09 27.35 11.59
N GLU A 352 187.15 27.46 10.25
CA GLU A 352 188.42 27.48 9.51
C GLU A 352 189.32 28.65 9.93
N GLU A 353 188.77 29.86 10.04
CA GLU A 353 189.52 31.05 10.47
C GLU A 353 190.07 30.94 11.91
N ALA A 354 189.30 30.31 12.81
CA ALA A 354 189.74 30.07 14.18
C ALA A 354 190.92 29.08 14.24
N ILE A 355 190.93 28.05 13.38
CA ILE A 355 192.03 27.09 13.26
C ILE A 355 193.31 27.78 12.79
N GLU A 356 193.22 28.64 11.78
CA GLU A 356 194.38 29.36 11.22
C GLU A 356 195.00 30.34 12.24
N ARG A 357 194.16 31.04 13.01
CA ARG A 357 194.62 31.97 14.06
C ARG A 357 195.37 31.26 15.20
N VAL A 358 195.01 30.02 15.52
CA VAL A 358 195.74 29.20 16.51
C VAL A 358 197.10 28.77 15.98
N ALA A 359 197.20 28.42 14.70
CA ALA A 359 198.47 28.06 14.06
C ALA A 359 199.47 29.23 14.09
N ILE A 360 199.02 30.45 13.76
CA ILE A 360 199.87 31.66 13.78
C ILE A 360 200.40 31.99 15.18
N ARG A 361 199.57 31.85 16.23
CA ARG A 361 200.00 32.13 17.61
C ARG A 361 201.08 31.16 18.11
N LEU A 362 200.99 29.88 17.74
CA LEU A 362 201.99 28.88 18.10
C LEU A 362 203.36 29.18 17.49
N ASP A 363 203.38 29.69 16.26
CA ASP A 363 204.62 30.02 15.55
C ASP A 363 205.32 31.27 16.14
N LEU A 364 204.53 32.31 16.45
CA LEU A 364 205.03 33.53 17.10
C LEU A 364 205.63 33.25 18.49
N GLN A 365 205.01 32.34 19.27
CA GLN A 365 205.47 32.03 20.62
C GLN A 365 206.79 31.23 20.62
N ARG A 366 207.02 30.40 19.59
CA ARG A 366 208.30 29.72 19.38
C ARG A 366 209.42 30.71 19.04
N SER A 367 209.16 31.66 18.14
CA SER A 367 210.14 32.68 17.74
C SER A 367 210.54 33.66 18.87
N SER A 368 209.64 33.90 19.82
CA SER A 368 209.91 34.79 20.96
C SER A 368 210.73 34.09 22.06
N GLY A 369 210.64 32.76 22.16
CA GLY A 369 211.46 31.96 23.07
C GLY A 369 212.93 31.90 22.66
N GLU A 370 213.21 31.76 21.36
CA GLU A 370 214.58 31.73 20.84
C GLU A 370 215.29 33.09 21.02
N ARG A 371 214.58 34.19 20.79
CA ARG A 371 215.13 35.55 20.90
C ARG A 371 215.58 35.94 22.30
N ILE A 372 214.85 35.49 23.33
CA ILE A 372 215.19 35.77 24.74
C ILE A 372 216.46 35.01 25.15
N VAL A 373 216.71 33.84 24.56
CA VAL A 373 217.92 33.05 24.82
C VAL A 373 219.15 33.70 24.16
N ASP A 374 219.00 34.24 22.96
CA ASP A 374 220.09 34.95 22.26
C ASP A 374 220.48 36.27 22.95
N ASP A 375 219.51 37.07 23.41
CA ASP A 375 219.78 38.35 24.10
C ASP A 375 220.50 38.17 25.45
N LEU A 376 220.23 37.07 26.17
CA LEU A 376 220.96 36.76 27.41
C LEU A 376 222.42 36.40 27.14
N ASN A 377 222.69 35.72 26.03
CA ASN A 377 224.03 35.29 25.64
C ASN A 377 224.87 36.50 25.15
N ALA A 378 224.25 37.43 24.43
CA ALA A 378 224.89 38.69 24.01
C ALA A 378 225.20 39.63 25.20
N GLY A 379 224.30 39.69 26.20
CA GLY A 379 224.51 40.46 27.42
C GLY A 379 225.67 39.97 28.29
N LEU A 380 225.91 38.65 28.34
CA LEU A 380 227.08 38.08 29.00
C LEU A 380 228.38 38.35 28.24
N GLY A 381 228.37 38.40 26.90
CA GLY A 381 229.55 38.82 26.12
C GLY A 381 229.99 40.26 26.43
N ALA A 382 229.05 41.13 26.82
CA ALA A 382 229.33 42.50 27.23
C ALA A 382 229.88 42.64 28.67
N ILE A 383 229.80 41.58 29.52
CA ILE A 383 230.61 41.47 30.74
C ILE A 383 232.10 41.54 30.37
N GLU A 384 232.48 40.89 29.28
CA GLU A 384 233.87 40.65 28.91
C GLU A 384 234.72 41.93 28.80
N THR A 385 234.22 42.86 27.98
CA THR A 385 235.07 43.86 27.33
C THR A 385 235.26 45.14 28.14
N ARG A 386 234.34 45.48 29.05
CA ARG A 386 234.43 46.72 29.85
C ARG A 386 235.33 46.56 31.09
N VAL A 387 235.60 45.32 31.51
CA VAL A 387 236.47 44.99 32.66
C VAL A 387 237.96 44.90 32.23
N GLU A 388 238.27 44.75 30.92
CA GLU A 388 239.65 44.71 30.42
C GLU A 388 240.23 46.06 29.97
N THR A 389 239.39 47.10 29.79
CA THR A 389 239.87 48.44 29.42
C THR A 389 239.79 49.42 30.58
N MET A 390 240.93 49.54 31.27
CA MET A 390 241.46 50.76 31.92
C MET A 390 240.80 51.35 33.17
#